data_AF-A0AA41V4H1-F1
#
_entry.id   AF-A0AA41V4H1-F1
#
_cell.length_a   1.000
_cell.length_b   1.000
_cell.length_c   1.000
_cell.angle_alpha   90.00
_cell.angle_beta   90.00
_cell.angle_gamma   90.00
#
_symmetry.space_group_name_H-M   'P 1'
#
loop_
_entity.id
_entity.type
_entity.pdbx_description
1 polymer ?
#
loop_
_entity_poly.entity_id
_entity_poly.type
_entity_poly.pdbx_seq_one_letter_code
_entity_poly.pdbx_strand_id
1 'polypeptide(L)'
;MYDIMQFVQPDVHTICMGLAASMGSFVLVGGEITKRSRFHSRAVCNAQKMHVRVMIHQPASPFYEAQTGEFVLEAEELLKLRETLTRVYVQRTGNPLWVVSEDMERDVFMSATEAQAHGIVDLVAVENTGDFT
;
A
#
# COMPACT_ATOMS: atom_id res chain seq x y z
N MET A 1 5.82 11.89 -2.95
CA MET A 1 4.52 11.83 -2.23
C MET A 1 4.71 11.37 -0.79
N TYR A 2 5.16 10.14 -0.53
CA TYR A 2 5.37 9.64 0.84
C TYR A 2 6.19 10.59 1.73
N ASP A 3 7.36 11.03 1.28
CA ASP A 3 8.21 11.92 2.08
C ASP A 3 7.55 13.26 2.39
N ILE A 4 6.74 13.78 1.46
CA ILE A 4 5.96 15.00 1.69
C ILE A 4 4.94 14.75 2.80
N MET A 5 4.27 13.59 2.79
CA MET A 5 3.32 13.22 3.84
C MET A 5 3.98 13.12 5.22
N GLN A 6 5.25 12.69 5.28
CA GLN A 6 6.02 12.64 6.54
C GLN A 6 6.61 14.00 6.94
N PHE A 7 6.82 14.90 5.99
CA PHE A 7 7.45 16.21 6.21
C PHE A 7 6.46 17.28 6.68
N VAL A 8 5.22 17.24 6.21
CA VAL A 8 4.20 18.22 6.58
C VAL A 8 3.82 18.09 8.07
N GLN A 9 3.60 19.23 8.73
CA GLN A 9 3.17 19.25 10.13
C GLN A 9 1.80 18.62 10.41
N PRO A 10 0.75 18.82 9.59
CA PRO A 10 -0.55 18.18 9.84
C PRO A 10 -0.53 16.68 9.54
N ASP A 11 -1.23 15.93 10.38
CA ASP A 11 -1.44 14.49 10.17
C ASP A 11 -2.14 14.21 8.84
N VAL A 12 -1.57 13.30 8.04
CA VAL A 12 -2.14 12.92 6.75
C VAL A 12 -3.09 11.74 6.91
N HIS A 13 -4.37 11.96 6.58
CA HIS A 13 -5.38 10.90 6.56
C HIS A 13 -5.45 10.28 5.17
N THR A 14 -5.31 8.96 5.10
CA THR A 14 -5.38 8.23 3.82
C THR A 14 -6.63 7.38 3.79
N ILE A 15 -7.39 7.50 2.70
CA ILE A 15 -8.65 6.79 2.52
C ILE A 15 -8.59 6.02 1.21
N CYS A 16 -8.71 4.69 1.27
CA CYS A 16 -8.86 3.87 0.06
C CYS A 16 -10.34 3.56 -0.18
N MET A 17 -10.85 3.98 -1.35
CA MET A 17 -12.23 3.76 -1.80
C MET A 17 -12.35 2.67 -2.89
N GLY A 18 -11.28 1.94 -3.20
CA GLY A 18 -11.24 0.99 -4.31
C GLY A 18 -9.99 0.11 -4.29
N LEU A 19 -9.14 0.24 -5.31
CA LEU A 19 -7.86 -0.47 -5.39
C LEU A 19 -6.72 0.45 -4.95
N ALA A 20 -5.92 -0.01 -3.98
CA ALA A 20 -4.62 0.57 -3.68
C ALA A 20 -3.57 -0.48 -3.99
N ALA A 21 -2.92 -0.39 -5.16
CA ALA A 21 -1.95 -1.37 -5.63
C ALA A 21 -0.58 -0.72 -5.84
N SER A 22 0.51 -1.46 -5.60
CA SER A 22 1.88 -0.98 -5.84
C SER A 22 2.16 0.33 -5.09
N MET A 23 2.62 1.38 -5.77
CA MET A 23 2.82 2.70 -5.15
C MET A 23 1.54 3.30 -4.53
N GLY A 24 0.35 2.86 -4.97
CA GLY A 24 -0.92 3.25 -4.35
C GLY A 24 -1.10 2.68 -2.93
N SER A 25 -0.68 1.43 -2.69
CA SER A 25 -0.66 0.87 -1.33
C SER A 25 0.46 1.48 -0.48
N PHE A 26 1.57 1.86 -1.11
CA PHE A 26 2.66 2.57 -0.42
C PHE A 26 2.25 3.96 0.06
N VAL A 27 1.50 4.71 -0.75
CA VAL A 27 0.93 5.99 -0.31
C VAL A 27 -0.12 5.76 0.79
N LEU A 28 -0.96 4.73 0.67
CA LEU A 28 -1.95 4.39 1.69
C LEU A 28 -1.30 4.09 3.05
N VAL A 29 -0.22 3.31 3.09
CA VAL A 29 0.47 2.96 4.34
C VAL A 29 1.22 4.14 4.96
N GLY A 30 1.50 5.17 4.16
CA GLY A 30 2.18 6.40 4.59
C GLY A 30 1.30 7.40 5.34
N GLY A 31 -0.03 7.23 5.34
CA GLY A 31 -0.91 8.05 6.19
C GLY A 31 -0.64 7.81 7.66
N GLU A 32 -0.93 8.79 8.51
CA GLU A 32 -0.65 8.76 9.95
C GLU A 32 -1.21 7.48 10.61
N ILE A 33 -0.45 6.87 11.52
CA ILE A 33 -0.89 5.65 12.22
C ILE A 33 -2.18 5.98 12.96
N THR A 34 -3.15 5.06 12.95
CA THR A 34 -4.55 5.23 13.41
C THR A 34 -5.48 6.00 12.45
N LYS A 35 -4.95 6.62 11.40
CA LYS A 35 -5.70 7.47 10.44
C LYS A 35 -5.70 6.92 9.02
N ARG A 36 -5.27 5.66 8.83
CA ARG A 36 -5.33 4.98 7.55
C ARG A 36 -6.62 4.18 7.46
N SER A 37 -7.54 4.63 6.61
CA SER A 37 -8.88 4.06 6.50
C SER A 37 -9.12 3.44 5.13
N ARG A 38 -9.99 2.44 5.12
CA ARG A 38 -10.41 1.75 3.91
C ARG A 38 -11.88 1.44 3.95
N PHE A 39 -12.60 1.68 2.86
CA PHE A 39 -14.00 1.28 2.76
C PHE A 39 -14.14 -0.22 2.55
N HIS A 40 -15.10 -0.82 3.22
CA HIS A 40 -15.50 -2.20 2.93
C HIS A 40 -16.22 -2.26 1.58
N SER A 41 -16.11 -3.37 0.86
CA SER A 41 -16.70 -3.55 -0.49
C SER A 41 -18.22 -3.35 -0.53
N ARG A 42 -18.90 -3.53 0.61
CA ARG A 42 -20.34 -3.33 0.75
C ARG A 42 -20.74 -1.84 0.88
N ALA A 43 -19.82 -0.99 1.32
CA ALA A 43 -20.06 0.43 1.61
C ALA A 43 -19.90 1.36 0.40
N VAL A 44 -19.56 0.80 -0.76
CA VAL A 44 -19.50 1.52 -2.04
C VAL A 44 -20.70 1.03 -2.85
N CYS A 45 -21.88 1.56 -2.53
CA CYS A 45 -23.16 1.05 -3.02
C CYS A 45 -23.35 1.01 -4.56
N ASN A 46 -24.18 0.05 -4.98
CA ASN A 46 -25.00 -0.08 -6.20
C ASN A 46 -24.39 -0.39 -7.58
N ALA A 47 -23.09 -0.52 -7.75
CA ALA A 47 -22.53 -0.97 -9.02
C ALA A 47 -21.48 -2.09 -8.84
N GLN A 48 -21.89 -3.32 -9.17
CA GLN A 48 -21.04 -4.40 -9.65
C GLN A 48 -19.75 -4.68 -8.85
N LYS A 49 -19.83 -5.44 -7.74
CA LYS A 49 -18.69 -6.16 -7.11
C LYS A 49 -17.32 -5.45 -7.23
N MET A 50 -17.18 -4.23 -6.72
CA MET A 50 -15.85 -3.69 -6.50
C MET A 50 -15.22 -4.49 -5.36
N HIS A 51 -14.36 -5.45 -5.70
CA HIS A 51 -13.44 -6.04 -4.74
C HIS A 51 -12.43 -4.95 -4.40
N VAL A 52 -12.76 -4.14 -3.40
CA VAL A 52 -11.88 -3.16 -2.81
C VAL A 52 -10.67 -3.95 -2.29
N ARG A 53 -9.54 -3.98 -3.02
CA ARG A 53 -8.28 -4.66 -2.62
C ARG A 53 -7.09 -3.72 -2.33
N VAL A 54 -6.21 -4.15 -1.43
CA VAL A 54 -4.83 -3.66 -1.36
C VAL A 54 -3.96 -4.66 -2.11
N MET A 55 -2.99 -4.20 -2.88
CA MET A 55 -1.97 -5.07 -3.44
C MET A 55 -0.59 -4.50 -3.16
N ILE A 56 0.29 -5.36 -2.66
CA ILE A 56 1.73 -5.08 -2.55
C ILE A 56 2.49 -6.04 -3.47
N HIS A 57 3.57 -5.53 -4.05
CA HIS A 57 4.51 -6.27 -4.88
C HIS A 57 5.82 -5.48 -4.91
N GLN A 58 6.91 -6.13 -5.29
CA GLN A 58 8.21 -5.52 -5.45
C GLN A 58 8.22 -4.49 -6.58
N PRO A 59 9.07 -3.45 -6.49
CA PRO A 59 9.29 -2.56 -7.62
C PRO A 59 9.88 -3.35 -8.80
N ALA A 60 9.50 -2.96 -10.02
CA ALA A 60 10.02 -3.54 -11.24
C ALA A 60 10.52 -2.43 -12.16
N SER A 61 11.64 -2.66 -12.85
CA SER A 61 12.08 -1.84 -13.96
C SER A 61 11.78 -2.54 -15.29
N PRO A 62 11.25 -1.83 -16.30
CA PRO A 62 11.14 -2.34 -17.65
C PRO A 62 12.54 -2.46 -18.28
N PHE A 63 13.17 -3.64 -18.18
CA PHE A 63 14.48 -3.94 -18.76
C PHE A 63 14.44 -4.03 -20.29
N TYR A 64 14.28 -2.90 -20.97
CA TYR A 64 14.30 -2.83 -22.43
C TYR A 64 15.66 -2.30 -22.90
N GLU A 65 16.57 -3.21 -23.26
CA GLU A 65 17.74 -2.93 -24.13
C GLU A 65 18.87 -2.03 -23.57
N ALA A 66 19.14 -2.02 -22.26
CA ALA A 66 20.27 -1.27 -21.70
C ALA A 66 21.63 -1.94 -21.98
N GLN A 67 22.69 -1.14 -22.20
CA GLN A 67 24.07 -1.66 -22.26
C GLN A 67 24.46 -2.34 -20.93
N THR A 68 25.38 -3.30 -20.97
CA THR A 68 25.74 -4.12 -19.79
C THR A 68 26.15 -3.31 -18.56
N GLY A 69 26.80 -2.14 -18.72
CA GLY A 69 27.16 -1.25 -17.62
C GLY A 69 25.97 -0.51 -17.02
N GLU A 70 25.08 0.01 -17.85
CA GLU A 70 23.85 0.70 -17.41
C GLU A 70 22.90 -0.28 -16.70
N PHE A 71 22.82 -1.51 -17.21
CA PHE A 71 22.06 -2.59 -16.59
C PHE A 71 22.48 -2.86 -15.14
N VAL A 72 23.80 -2.91 -14.85
CA VAL A 72 24.29 -3.14 -13.48
C VAL A 72 23.90 -1.99 -12.56
N LEU A 73 24.08 -0.75 -13.00
CA LEU A 73 23.71 0.43 -12.21
C LEU A 73 22.21 0.48 -11.92
N GLU A 74 21.38 0.17 -12.91
CA GLU A 74 19.93 0.18 -12.74
C GLU A 74 19.44 -0.97 -11.84
N ALA A 75 20.08 -2.15 -11.92
CA ALA A 75 19.81 -3.24 -11.00
C ALA A 75 20.18 -2.86 -9.54
N GLU A 76 21.31 -2.19 -9.32
CA GLU A 76 21.71 -1.70 -7.99
C GLU A 76 20.71 -0.68 -7.43
N GLU A 77 20.24 0.26 -8.24
CA GLU A 77 19.23 1.24 -7.81
C GLU A 77 17.87 0.57 -7.53
N LEU A 78 17.46 -0.40 -8.33
CA LEU A 78 16.24 -1.16 -8.09
C LEU A 78 16.30 -1.94 -6.77
N LEU A 79 17.46 -2.52 -6.44
CA LEU A 79 17.69 -3.21 -5.17
C LEU A 79 17.61 -2.24 -3.98
N LYS A 80 18.22 -1.07 -4.07
CA LYS A 80 18.12 -0.02 -3.03
C LYS A 80 16.68 0.45 -2.84
N LEU A 81 15.95 0.63 -3.94
CA LEU A 81 14.54 1.00 -3.90
C LEU A 81 13.71 -0.10 -3.22
N ARG A 82 13.91 -1.37 -3.60
CA ARG A 82 13.25 -2.52 -2.95
C ARG A 82 13.50 -2.53 -1.45
N GLU A 83 14.76 -2.37 -1.02
CA GLU A 83 15.11 -2.34 0.40
C GLU A 83 14.42 -1.18 1.12
N THR A 84 14.44 0.02 0.53
CA THR A 84 13.83 1.22 1.12
C THR A 84 12.33 1.04 1.30
N LEU A 85 11.62 0.58 0.27
CA LEU A 85 10.17 0.33 0.35
C LEU A 85 9.85 -0.74 1.40
N THR A 86 10.63 -1.82 1.44
CA THR A 86 10.44 -2.92 2.40
C THR A 86 10.60 -2.41 3.84
N ARG A 87 11.64 -1.62 4.12
CA ARG A 87 11.87 -1.03 5.45
C ARG A 87 10.73 -0.11 5.88
N VAL A 88 10.21 0.70 4.96
CA VAL A 88 9.05 1.56 5.24
C VAL A 88 7.82 0.72 5.56
N TYR A 89 7.53 -0.32 4.77
CA TYR A 89 6.42 -1.23 5.07
C TYR A 89 6.57 -1.89 6.44
N VAL A 90 7.76 -2.40 6.79
CA VAL A 90 8.06 -2.95 8.12
C VAL A 90 7.75 -1.94 9.22
N GLN A 91 8.25 -0.70 9.07
CA GLN A 91 8.06 0.36 10.06
C GLN A 91 6.58 0.74 10.23
N ARG A 92 5.83 0.84 9.13
CA ARG A 92 4.45 1.34 9.14
C ARG A 92 3.42 0.25 9.44
N THR A 93 3.73 -1.02 9.17
CA THR A 93 2.83 -2.16 9.45
C THR A 93 3.12 -2.82 10.80
N GLY A 94 4.35 -2.74 11.29
CA GLY A 94 4.79 -3.47 12.48
C GLY A 94 5.11 -4.96 12.21
N ASN A 95 4.96 -5.43 10.97
CA ASN A 95 5.32 -6.80 10.61
C ASN A 95 6.84 -6.99 10.57
N PRO A 96 7.33 -8.20 10.90
CA PRO A 96 8.75 -8.49 10.80
C PRO A 96 9.21 -8.47 9.32
N LEU A 97 10.48 -8.14 9.10
CA LEU A 97 11.07 -7.97 7.77
C LEU A 97 10.83 -9.16 6.84
N TRP A 98 10.90 -10.39 7.35
CA TRP A 98 10.74 -11.59 6.54
C TRP A 98 9.31 -11.74 5.98
N VAL A 99 8.27 -11.38 6.74
CA VAL A 99 6.87 -11.39 6.27
C VAL A 99 6.69 -10.39 5.13
N VAL A 100 7.12 -9.14 5.35
CA VAL A 100 6.99 -8.09 4.33
C VAL A 100 7.80 -8.44 3.07
N SER A 101 8.99 -9.02 3.23
CA SER A 101 9.83 -9.40 2.09
C SER A 101 9.19 -10.51 1.25
N GLU A 102 8.62 -11.52 1.90
CA GLU A 102 7.92 -12.62 1.23
C GLU A 102 6.66 -12.11 0.53
N ASP A 103 5.86 -11.27 1.19
CA ASP A 103 4.65 -10.71 0.59
C ASP A 103 4.93 -9.74 -0.56
N MET A 104 6.11 -9.09 -0.58
CA MET A 104 6.51 -8.24 -1.70
C MET A 104 7.08 -9.04 -2.88
N GLU A 105 7.52 -10.28 -2.71
CA GLU A 105 8.08 -11.07 -3.83
C GLU A 105 7.05 -11.49 -4.86
N ARG A 106 5.77 -11.48 -4.50
CA ARG A 106 4.65 -11.84 -5.37
C ARG A 106 3.57 -10.78 -5.28
N ASP A 107 2.66 -10.81 -6.25
CA ASP A 107 1.45 -9.99 -6.18
C ASP A 107 0.53 -10.53 -5.08
N VAL A 108 0.59 -9.90 -3.90
CA VAL A 108 -0.28 -10.25 -2.77
C VAL A 108 -1.47 -9.31 -2.75
N PHE A 109 -2.66 -9.87 -2.99
CA PHE A 109 -3.92 -9.15 -2.91
C PHE A 109 -4.58 -9.38 -1.57
N MET A 110 -4.89 -8.29 -0.87
CA MET A 110 -5.54 -8.31 0.43
C MET A 110 -6.93 -7.67 0.36
N SER A 111 -7.91 -8.33 0.96
CA SER A 111 -9.19 -7.75 1.33
C SER A 111 -9.01 -6.63 2.38
N ALA A 112 -10.10 -5.94 2.72
CA ALA A 112 -10.02 -4.87 3.71
C ALA A 112 -9.59 -5.37 5.10
N THR A 113 -10.08 -6.53 5.53
CA THR A 113 -9.73 -7.14 6.82
C THR A 113 -8.32 -7.71 6.82
N GLU A 114 -7.88 -8.31 5.71
CA GLU A 114 -6.49 -8.77 5.57
C GLU A 114 -5.52 -7.59 5.57
N ALA A 115 -5.83 -6.49 4.87
CA ALA A 115 -5.00 -5.29 4.88
C ALA A 115 -4.95 -4.64 6.27
N GLN A 116 -6.03 -4.75 7.06
CA GLN A 116 -6.05 -4.28 8.45
C GLN A 116 -5.18 -5.18 9.34
N ALA A 117 -5.33 -6.50 9.23
CA ALA A 117 -4.51 -7.46 9.96
C ALA A 117 -3.03 -7.35 9.59
N HIS A 118 -2.72 -7.04 8.32
CA HIS A 118 -1.37 -6.78 7.84
C HIS A 118 -0.84 -5.42 8.32
N GLY A 119 -1.68 -4.52 8.85
CA GLY A 119 -1.25 -3.20 9.33
C GLY A 119 -1.07 -2.14 8.24
N ILE A 120 -1.53 -2.40 7.01
CA ILE A 120 -1.52 -1.41 5.91
C ILE A 120 -2.59 -0.35 6.15
N VAL A 121 -3.71 -0.73 6.76
CA VAL A 121 -4.80 0.17 7.15
C VAL A 121 -5.15 -0.05 8.62
N ASP A 122 -5.61 0.98 9.29
CA ASP A 122 -6.00 0.93 10.71
C ASP A 122 -7.51 0.64 10.85
N LEU A 123 -8.32 1.20 9.95
CA LEU A 123 -9.78 1.17 10.04
C LEU A 123 -10.42 0.63 8.75
N VAL A 124 -11.37 -0.29 8.92
CA VAL A 124 -12.27 -0.73 7.86
C VAL A 124 -13.62 -0.06 8.07
N ALA A 125 -13.92 0.95 7.27
CA ALA A 125 -15.20 1.66 7.30
C ALA A 125 -16.30 0.76 6.71
N VAL A 126 -17.33 0.51 7.49
CA VAL A 126 -18.58 -0.13 7.03
C VAL A 126 -19.61 0.98 6.84
N GLU A 127 -20.45 0.87 5.82
CA GLU A 127 -21.57 1.79 5.62
C GLU A 127 -22.41 1.78 6.90
N ASN A 128 -22.48 2.90 7.61
CA ASN A 128 -23.62 3.14 8.48
C ASN A 128 -24.77 3.47 7.54
N THR A 129 -25.68 2.52 7.34
CA THR A 129 -27.06 2.82 6.98
C THR A 129 -27.70 3.52 8.19
N GLY A 130 -27.21 4.72 8.51
CA GLY A 130 -27.75 5.61 9.51
C GLY A 130 -28.68 6.56 8.77
N ASP A 131 -29.97 6.39 9.07
CA ASP A 131 -31.09 7.15 8.57
C ASP A 131 -30.78 8.62 8.29
N PHE A 132 -30.83 9.01 7.01
CA PHE A 132 -31.26 10.35 6.66
C PHE A 132 -32.78 10.43 6.88
N THR A 133 -33.20 10.56 8.14
CA THR A 133 -34.48 11.20 8.47
C THR A 133 -34.35 12.72 8.36
#